data_AF-A0A4Q2M6H4-F1
#
_entry.id   AF-A0A4Q2M6H4-F1
#
_cell.length_a   1.000
_cell.length_b   1.000
_cell.length_c   1.000
_cell.angle_alpha   90.00
_cell.angle_beta   90.00
_cell.angle_gamma   90.00
#
_symmetry.space_group_name_H-M   'P 1'
#
loop_
_entity.id
_entity.type
_entity.pdbx_description
1 polymer ?
#
loop_
_entity_poly.entity_id
_entity_poly.type
_entity_poly.pdbx_seq_one_letter_code
_entity_poly.pdbx_strand_id
1 'polypeptide(L)'
;MSWQPYAVPPAPPKRPPLTRAQRTGALVAGAVGFSVFSWGLALLAFSAIATVLVAIFSFVVGLARQGPVDRGTLRFVQWVEGIDGSIVGWVIVGGFLLASILLIVGFFVSQGILRGGRVNRPTAVTWSSIGIALVAGSIVGSLGGLIGSMFGWVAWVDPGVAIAVTTLSGLLSLAVTAAVGAFTWWWMAHVFRASAAD
;
A
#
# COMPACT_ATOMS: atom_id res chain seq x y z
N MET A 1 57.30 -22.25 5.87
CA MET A 1 56.00 -21.53 5.84
C MET A 1 56.30 -20.04 5.87
N SER A 2 56.21 -19.37 4.73
CA SER A 2 56.37 -17.90 4.63
C SER A 2 55.04 -17.23 4.95
N TRP A 3 55.01 -16.39 5.99
CA TRP A 3 53.88 -15.52 6.28
C TRP A 3 53.70 -14.52 5.12
N GLN A 4 52.63 -14.66 4.35
CA GLN A 4 52.20 -13.58 3.47
C GLN A 4 51.51 -12.52 4.33
N PRO A 5 51.99 -11.26 4.34
CA PRO A 5 51.34 -10.20 5.08
C PRO A 5 49.91 -10.03 4.57
N TYR A 6 48.92 -10.09 5.47
CA TYR A 6 47.53 -9.78 5.13
C TYR A 6 47.46 -8.31 4.70
N ALA A 7 47.33 -8.06 3.40
CA ALA A 7 47.10 -6.73 2.88
C ALA A 7 45.73 -6.24 3.37
N VAL A 8 45.72 -5.24 4.24
CA VAL A 8 44.47 -4.64 4.72
C VAL A 8 43.78 -3.99 3.51
N PRO A 9 42.52 -4.35 3.21
CA PRO A 9 41.78 -3.73 2.12
C PRO A 9 41.72 -2.21 2.32
N PRO A 10 41.88 -1.39 1.27
CA PRO A 10 41.75 0.06 1.39
C PRO A 10 40.37 0.42 1.97
N ALA A 11 40.35 1.37 2.90
CA ALA A 11 39.12 1.80 3.56
C ALA A 11 38.09 2.31 2.53
N PRO A 12 36.79 2.00 2.67
CA PRO A 12 35.77 2.49 1.75
C PRO A 12 35.74 4.03 1.73
N PRO A 13 35.56 4.67 0.56
CA PRO A 13 35.47 6.12 0.48
C PRO A 13 34.30 6.63 1.32
N LYS A 14 34.55 7.64 2.15
CA LYS A 14 33.57 8.25 3.06
C LYS A 14 32.45 8.90 2.26
N ARG A 15 31.23 8.37 2.30
CA ARG A 15 30.10 8.92 1.53
C ARG A 15 29.65 10.28 2.10
N PRO A 16 29.48 11.34 1.28
CA PRO A 16 29.03 12.64 1.76
C PRO A 16 27.60 12.57 2.33
N PRO A 17 27.22 13.50 3.23
CA PRO A 17 25.84 13.60 3.70
C PRO A 17 24.91 14.05 2.57
N LEU A 18 23.63 13.68 2.67
CA LEU A 18 22.61 14.15 1.71
C LEU A 18 22.47 15.67 1.77
N THR A 19 22.35 16.30 0.62
CA THR A 19 22.03 17.73 0.56
C THR A 19 20.60 17.97 1.07
N ARG A 20 20.30 19.21 1.48
CA ARG A 20 18.94 19.57 1.91
C ARG A 20 17.90 19.29 0.81
N ALA A 21 18.23 19.57 -0.45
CA ALA A 21 17.36 19.29 -1.59
C ALA A 21 17.08 17.80 -1.78
N GLN A 22 18.10 16.94 -1.66
CA GLN A 22 17.93 15.48 -1.73
C GLN A 22 17.09 14.96 -0.57
N ARG A 23 17.30 15.48 0.64
CA ARG A 23 16.53 15.10 1.83
C ARG A 23 15.06 15.46 1.67
N THR A 24 14.75 16.70 1.33
CA THR A 24 13.37 17.16 1.13
C THR A 24 12.71 16.43 -0.03
N GLY A 25 13.43 16.25 -1.15
CA GLY A 25 12.95 15.47 -2.29
C GLY A 25 12.60 14.03 -1.92
N ALA A 26 13.44 13.35 -1.14
CA ALA A 26 13.16 12.00 -0.67
C ALA A 26 11.94 11.92 0.26
N LEU A 27 11.83 12.83 1.22
CA LEU A 27 10.69 12.88 2.14
C LEU A 27 9.37 13.12 1.40
N VAL A 28 9.34 14.09 0.47
CA VAL A 28 8.13 14.42 -0.31
C VAL A 28 7.79 13.31 -1.30
N ALA A 29 8.80 12.72 -1.96
CA ALA A 29 8.60 11.59 -2.88
C ALA A 29 8.00 10.37 -2.16
N GLY A 30 8.43 10.11 -0.93
CA GLY A 30 7.86 9.08 -0.08
C GLY A 30 6.45 9.41 0.38
N ALA A 31 6.23 10.60 0.94
CA ALA A 31 4.92 11.02 1.45
C ALA A 31 3.83 10.98 0.36
N VAL A 32 4.10 11.59 -0.80
CA VAL A 32 3.12 11.69 -1.88
C VAL A 32 3.07 10.39 -2.69
N GLY A 33 4.22 9.89 -3.13
CA GLY A 33 4.28 8.72 -4.00
C GLY A 33 3.75 7.45 -3.34
N PHE A 34 4.12 7.21 -2.07
CA PHE A 34 3.64 6.04 -1.34
C PHE A 34 2.15 6.15 -1.00
N SER A 35 1.64 7.34 -0.65
CA SER A 35 0.20 7.52 -0.40
C SER A 35 -0.64 7.20 -1.64
N VAL A 36 -0.26 7.72 -2.81
CA VAL A 36 -0.96 7.40 -4.07
C VAL A 36 -0.86 5.91 -4.39
N PHE A 37 0.33 5.33 -4.20
CA PHE A 37 0.57 3.90 -4.43
C PHE A 37 -0.27 3.01 -3.48
N SER A 38 -0.38 3.36 -2.20
CA SER A 38 -1.14 2.60 -1.22
C SER A 38 -2.64 2.62 -1.51
N TRP A 39 -3.19 3.72 -2.03
CA TRP A 39 -4.57 3.76 -2.52
C TRP A 39 -4.78 2.81 -3.70
N GLY A 40 -3.83 2.77 -4.63
CA GLY A 40 -3.83 1.79 -5.71
C GLY A 40 -3.84 0.35 -5.20
N LEU A 41 -3.02 0.03 -4.21
CA LEU A 41 -3.00 -1.32 -3.60
C LEU A 41 -4.29 -1.65 -2.85
N ALA A 42 -4.84 -0.71 -2.09
CA ALA A 42 -6.09 -0.92 -1.37
C ALA A 42 -7.24 -1.22 -2.33
N LEU A 43 -7.33 -0.47 -3.43
CA LEU A 43 -8.34 -0.70 -4.46
C LEU A 43 -8.11 -2.03 -5.19
N LEU A 44 -6.85 -2.38 -5.48
CA LEU A 44 -6.50 -3.67 -6.08
C LEU A 44 -6.93 -4.84 -5.19
N ALA A 45 -6.63 -4.76 -3.89
CA ALA A 45 -7.02 -5.75 -2.90
C ALA A 45 -8.54 -5.85 -2.78
N PHE A 46 -9.25 -4.73 -2.76
CA PHE A 46 -10.71 -4.69 -2.75
C PHE A 46 -11.31 -5.39 -3.98
N SER A 47 -10.85 -5.06 -5.19
CA SER A 47 -11.30 -5.72 -6.43
C SER A 47 -10.99 -7.22 -6.45
N ALA A 48 -9.82 -7.63 -5.94
CA ALA A 48 -9.45 -9.03 -5.84
C ALA A 48 -10.35 -9.78 -4.85
N ILE A 49 -10.61 -9.21 -3.66
CA ILE A 49 -11.52 -9.79 -2.67
C ILE A 49 -12.94 -9.90 -3.24
N ALA A 50 -13.44 -8.84 -3.89
CA ALA A 50 -14.75 -8.86 -4.54
C ALA A 50 -14.85 -9.97 -5.60
N THR A 51 -13.80 -10.16 -6.39
CA THR A 51 -13.72 -11.25 -7.39
C THR A 51 -13.81 -12.62 -6.73
N VAL A 52 -13.06 -12.84 -5.65
CA VAL A 52 -13.09 -14.10 -4.89
C VAL A 52 -14.47 -14.33 -4.28
N LEU A 53 -15.10 -13.31 -3.70
CA LEU A 53 -16.45 -13.42 -3.15
C LEU A 53 -17.46 -13.80 -4.24
N VAL A 54 -17.44 -13.14 -5.39
CA VAL A 54 -18.32 -13.49 -6.53
C VAL A 54 -18.12 -14.94 -6.96
N ALA A 55 -16.87 -15.40 -7.04
CA ALA A 55 -16.56 -16.80 -7.36
C ALA A 55 -17.13 -17.77 -6.32
N ILE A 56 -16.97 -17.47 -5.02
CA ILE A 56 -17.52 -18.27 -3.92
C ILE A 56 -19.04 -18.31 -3.99
N PHE A 57 -19.72 -17.16 -4.12
CA PHE A 57 -21.18 -17.11 -4.22
C PHE A 57 -21.70 -17.89 -5.43
N SER A 58 -21.05 -17.72 -6.58
CA SER A 58 -21.40 -18.46 -7.81
C SER A 58 -21.24 -19.97 -7.62
N PHE A 59 -20.17 -20.40 -6.95
CA PHE A 59 -19.95 -21.81 -6.62
C PHE A 59 -21.01 -22.36 -5.67
N VAL A 60 -21.33 -21.63 -4.59
CA VAL A 60 -22.36 -22.03 -3.61
C VAL A 60 -23.74 -22.11 -4.26
N VAL A 61 -24.11 -21.14 -5.11
CA VAL A 61 -25.37 -21.18 -5.87
C VAL A 61 -25.38 -22.38 -6.83
N GLY A 62 -24.25 -22.70 -7.46
CA GLY A 62 -24.10 -23.89 -8.31
C GLY A 62 -24.36 -25.19 -7.54
N LEU A 63 -23.80 -25.34 -6.34
CA LEU A 63 -24.04 -26.50 -5.48
C LEU A 63 -25.49 -26.56 -4.97
N ALA A 64 -26.04 -25.41 -4.55
CA ALA A 64 -27.41 -25.29 -4.07
C ALA A 64 -28.45 -25.78 -5.08
N ARG A 65 -28.20 -25.59 -6.38
CA ARG A 65 -29.08 -26.06 -7.46
C ARG A 65 -29.07 -27.58 -7.65
N GLN A 66 -28.08 -28.30 -7.12
CA GLN A 66 -27.96 -29.76 -7.26
C GLN A 66 -28.58 -30.53 -6.09
N GLY A 67 -28.87 -29.86 -4.97
CA GLY A 67 -29.38 -30.48 -3.74
C GLY A 67 -30.91 -30.42 -3.58
N PRO A 68 -31.45 -31.05 -2.52
CA PRO A 68 -32.85 -30.91 -2.15
C PRO A 68 -33.17 -29.44 -1.83
N VAL A 69 -34.17 -28.89 -2.51
CA VAL A 69 -34.46 -27.46 -2.46
C VAL A 69 -35.38 -27.13 -1.28
N ASP A 70 -34.82 -26.54 -0.23
CA ASP A 70 -35.59 -25.98 0.88
C ASP A 70 -35.90 -24.48 0.66
N ARG A 71 -36.83 -23.93 1.44
CA ARG A 71 -37.23 -22.51 1.32
C ARG A 71 -36.08 -21.54 1.62
N GLY A 72 -35.12 -21.93 2.47
CA GLY A 72 -33.95 -21.11 2.80
C GLY A 72 -33.03 -20.95 1.59
N THR A 73 -32.69 -22.07 0.95
CA THR A 73 -31.83 -22.09 -0.24
C THR A 73 -32.44 -21.28 -1.39
N LEU A 74 -33.75 -21.39 -1.65
CA LEU A 74 -34.41 -20.59 -2.69
C LEU A 74 -34.29 -19.08 -2.44
N ARG A 75 -34.52 -18.63 -1.21
CA ARG A 75 -34.40 -17.20 -0.84
C ARG A 75 -32.97 -16.71 -1.02
N PHE A 76 -31.98 -17.52 -0.63
CA PHE A 76 -30.58 -17.19 -0.81
C PHE A 76 -30.21 -17.05 -2.30
N VAL A 77 -30.58 -18.04 -3.14
CA VAL A 77 -30.31 -17.99 -4.58
C VAL A 77 -30.98 -16.78 -5.21
N GLN A 78 -32.25 -16.51 -4.89
CA GLN A 78 -32.96 -15.31 -5.37
C GLN A 78 -32.28 -14.00 -4.93
N TRP A 79 -31.75 -13.94 -3.70
CA TRP A 79 -31.01 -12.78 -3.24
C TRP A 79 -29.71 -12.57 -4.04
N VAL A 80 -28.93 -13.63 -4.27
CA VAL A 80 -27.70 -13.56 -5.08
C VAL A 80 -28.01 -13.17 -6.52
N GLU A 81 -29.05 -13.77 -7.13
CA GLU A 81 -29.49 -13.46 -8.49
C GLU A 81 -30.10 -12.06 -8.64
N GLY A 82 -30.62 -11.50 -7.54
CA GLY A 82 -31.08 -10.12 -7.48
C GLY A 82 -29.94 -9.09 -7.55
N ILE A 83 -28.69 -9.51 -7.34
CA ILE A 83 -27.52 -8.64 -7.54
C ILE A 83 -27.23 -8.54 -9.04
N ASP A 84 -27.27 -7.33 -9.57
CA ASP A 84 -26.92 -7.09 -10.97
C ASP A 84 -25.44 -7.42 -11.23
N GLY A 85 -25.20 -8.58 -11.82
CA GLY A 85 -23.86 -9.07 -12.14
C GLY A 85 -23.10 -8.16 -13.11
N SER A 86 -23.80 -7.35 -13.91
CA SER A 86 -23.16 -6.38 -14.81
C SER A 86 -22.54 -5.23 -14.03
N ILE A 87 -23.25 -4.69 -13.03
CA ILE A 87 -22.73 -3.64 -12.15
C ILE A 87 -21.52 -4.16 -11.37
N VAL A 88 -21.64 -5.35 -10.77
CA VAL A 88 -20.53 -5.97 -10.03
C VAL A 88 -19.31 -6.19 -10.95
N GLY A 89 -19.54 -6.69 -12.17
CA GLY A 89 -18.48 -6.86 -13.16
C GLY A 89 -17.75 -5.54 -13.50
N TRP A 90 -18.50 -4.46 -13.75
CA TRP A 90 -17.92 -3.15 -14.01
C TRP A 90 -17.18 -2.56 -12.82
N VAL A 91 -17.69 -2.75 -11.60
CA VAL A 91 -17.00 -2.31 -10.37
C VAL A 91 -15.67 -3.05 -10.20
N ILE A 92 -15.64 -4.36 -10.45
CA ILE A 92 -14.41 -5.17 -10.37
C ILE A 92 -13.41 -4.69 -11.44
N VAL A 93 -13.81 -4.63 -12.70
CA VAL A 93 -12.94 -4.23 -13.82
C VAL A 93 -12.47 -2.79 -13.67
N GLY A 94 -13.39 -1.86 -13.41
CA GLY A 94 -13.08 -0.46 -13.17
C GLY A 94 -12.15 -0.26 -11.98
N GLY A 95 -12.36 -1.02 -10.89
CA GLY A 95 -11.48 -1.04 -9.74
C GLY A 95 -10.07 -1.53 -10.06
N PHE A 96 -9.92 -2.63 -10.82
CA PHE A 96 -8.61 -3.11 -11.29
C PHE A 96 -7.87 -2.09 -12.16
N LEU A 97 -8.59 -1.44 -13.08
CA LEU A 97 -8.03 -0.42 -13.97
C LEU A 97 -7.57 0.81 -13.18
N LEU A 98 -8.45 1.37 -12.35
CA LEU A 98 -8.12 2.53 -11.52
C LEU A 98 -6.98 2.21 -10.54
N ALA A 99 -6.98 1.03 -9.93
CA ALA A 99 -5.90 0.57 -9.05
C ALA A 99 -4.56 0.54 -9.79
N SER A 100 -4.53 -0.04 -10.99
CA SER A 100 -3.34 -0.11 -11.83
C SER A 100 -2.81 1.28 -12.20
N ILE A 101 -3.71 2.21 -12.56
CA ILE A 101 -3.35 3.61 -12.85
C ILE A 101 -2.72 4.27 -11.62
N LEU A 102 -3.33 4.14 -10.44
CA LEU A 102 -2.81 4.72 -9.20
C LEU A 102 -1.44 4.15 -8.81
N LEU A 103 -1.22 2.84 -8.98
CA LEU A 103 0.08 2.21 -8.75
C LEU A 103 1.16 2.79 -9.67
N ILE A 104 0.85 2.89 -10.96
CA ILE A 104 1.74 3.43 -11.98
C ILE A 104 2.05 4.91 -11.70
N VAL A 105 1.02 5.72 -11.44
CA VAL A 105 1.16 7.16 -11.14
C VAL A 105 1.96 7.35 -9.86
N GLY A 106 1.66 6.64 -8.78
CA GLY A 106 2.40 6.73 -7.52
C GLY A 106 3.88 6.42 -7.70
N PHE A 107 4.20 5.39 -8.49
CA PHE A 107 5.58 5.04 -8.85
C PHE A 107 6.29 6.17 -9.63
N PHE A 108 5.69 6.66 -10.71
CA PHE A 108 6.31 7.68 -11.55
C PHE A 108 6.40 9.06 -10.90
N VAL A 109 5.38 9.46 -10.12
CA VAL A 109 5.41 10.70 -9.31
C VAL A 109 6.57 10.64 -8.32
N SER A 110 6.74 9.51 -7.63
CA SER A 110 7.87 9.30 -6.72
C SER A 110 9.22 9.45 -7.42
N GLN A 111 9.39 8.81 -8.59
CA GLN A 111 10.61 8.94 -9.38
C GLN A 111 10.86 10.37 -9.88
N GLY A 112 9.81 11.06 -10.33
CA GLY A 112 9.90 12.45 -10.79
C GLY A 112 10.42 13.37 -9.70
N ILE A 113 9.87 13.26 -8.49
CA ILE A 113 10.28 14.07 -7.33
C ILE A 113 11.74 13.76 -6.94
N LEU A 114 12.14 12.48 -6.90
CA LEU A 114 13.53 12.09 -6.60
C LEU A 114 14.52 12.61 -7.65
N ARG A 115 14.16 12.56 -8.93
CA ARG A 115 14.97 13.13 -10.03
C ARG A 115 15.10 14.64 -9.90
N GLY A 116 14.02 15.34 -9.59
CA GLY A 116 14.03 16.78 -9.32
C GLY A 116 14.93 17.15 -8.13
N GLY A 117 14.94 16.31 -7.09
CA GLY A 117 15.84 16.45 -5.94
C GLY A 117 17.30 16.01 -6.18
N ARG A 118 17.65 15.58 -7.40
CA ARG A 118 18.98 15.04 -7.76
C ARG A 118 19.44 13.90 -6.83
N VAL A 119 18.50 13.03 -6.43
CA VAL A 119 18.81 11.85 -5.62
C VAL A 119 19.54 10.82 -6.48
N ASN A 120 20.61 10.23 -5.95
CA ASN A 120 21.37 9.20 -6.65
C ASN A 120 20.52 7.94 -6.82
N ARG A 121 20.49 7.39 -8.05
CA ARG A 121 19.74 6.15 -8.41
C ARG A 121 18.26 6.19 -7.97
N PRO A 122 17.46 7.14 -8.47
CA PRO A 122 16.08 7.33 -8.04
C PRO A 122 15.22 6.06 -8.20
N THR A 123 15.45 5.29 -9.27
CA THR A 123 14.73 4.04 -9.54
C THR A 123 15.05 2.95 -8.51
N ALA A 124 16.32 2.81 -8.11
CA ALA A 124 16.70 1.83 -7.09
C ALA A 124 16.09 2.19 -5.73
N VAL A 125 16.13 3.47 -5.36
CA VAL A 125 15.52 4.01 -4.14
C VAL A 125 14.01 3.73 -4.13
N THR A 126 13.28 4.04 -5.20
CA THR A 126 11.83 3.81 -5.27
C THR A 126 11.49 2.33 -5.11
N TRP A 127 12.16 1.42 -5.84
CA TRP A 127 11.88 -0.02 -5.78
C TRP A 127 12.12 -0.60 -4.39
N SER A 128 13.27 -0.30 -3.79
CA SER A 128 13.58 -0.79 -2.44
C SER A 128 12.65 -0.20 -1.39
N SER A 129 12.28 1.08 -1.55
CA SER A 129 11.42 1.75 -0.58
C SER A 129 10.00 1.23 -0.63
N ILE A 130 9.46 0.90 -1.81
CA ILE A 130 8.15 0.27 -1.93
C ILE A 130 8.12 -1.04 -1.13
N GLY A 131 9.09 -1.94 -1.36
CA GLY A 131 9.13 -3.22 -0.63
C GLY A 131 9.16 -3.05 0.88
N ILE A 132 10.01 -2.16 1.40
CA ILE A 132 10.12 -1.89 2.84
C ILE A 132 8.85 -1.21 3.37
N ALA A 133 8.30 -0.24 2.65
CA ALA A 133 7.13 0.50 3.07
C ALA A 133 5.87 -0.36 3.10
N LEU A 134 5.77 -1.40 2.27
CA LEU A 134 4.69 -2.40 2.36
C LEU A 134 4.77 -3.21 3.65
N VAL A 135 5.96 -3.66 4.02
CA VAL A 135 6.15 -4.38 5.28
C VAL A 135 5.89 -3.46 6.47
N ALA A 136 6.49 -2.27 6.49
CA ALA A 136 6.27 -1.28 7.53
C ALA A 136 4.79 -0.88 7.63
N GLY A 137 4.13 -0.67 6.49
CA GLY A 137 2.71 -0.34 6.39
C GLY A 137 1.82 -1.45 6.94
N SER A 138 2.14 -2.72 6.69
CA SER A 138 1.41 -3.85 7.26
C SER A 138 1.50 -3.89 8.78
N ILE A 139 2.70 -3.70 9.35
CA ILE A 139 2.92 -3.67 10.81
C ILE A 139 2.14 -2.52 11.44
N VAL A 140 2.26 -1.31 10.88
CA VAL A 140 1.57 -0.12 11.39
C VAL A 140 0.05 -0.25 11.21
N GLY A 141 -0.41 -0.82 10.10
CA GLY A 141 -1.80 -1.10 9.82
C GLY A 141 -2.41 -2.10 10.80
N SER A 142 -1.68 -3.17 11.16
CA SER A 142 -2.12 -4.13 12.17
C SER A 142 -2.29 -3.47 13.54
N LEU A 143 -1.36 -2.60 13.94
CA LEU A 143 -1.50 -1.83 15.18
C LEU A 143 -2.69 -0.86 15.13
N GLY A 144 -2.88 -0.17 14.01
CA GLY A 144 -4.05 0.68 13.78
C GLY A 144 -5.37 -0.08 13.82
N GLY A 145 -5.41 -1.29 13.27
CA GLY A 145 -6.57 -2.18 13.30
C GLY A 145 -6.95 -2.63 14.71
N LEU A 146 -5.96 -2.93 15.56
CA LEU A 146 -6.21 -3.23 16.98
C LEU A 146 -6.87 -2.04 17.68
N ILE A 147 -6.32 -0.84 17.51
CA ILE A 147 -6.89 0.38 18.08
C ILE A 147 -8.31 0.61 17.52
N GLY A 148 -8.50 0.49 16.21
CA GLY A 148 -9.80 0.64 15.56
C GLY A 148 -10.85 -0.34 16.09
N SER A 149 -10.47 -1.59 16.36
CA SER A 149 -11.37 -2.60 16.93
C SER A 149 -11.82 -2.24 18.36
N MET A 150 -10.97 -1.61 19.15
CA MET A 150 -11.30 -1.17 20.52
C MET A 150 -12.34 -0.04 20.55
N PHE A 151 -12.40 0.78 19.49
CA PHE A 151 -13.32 1.92 19.39
C PHE A 151 -14.45 1.71 18.37
N GLY A 152 -14.48 0.57 17.66
CA GLY A 152 -15.48 0.28 16.64
C GLY A 152 -16.92 0.22 17.18
N TRP A 153 -17.10 -0.03 18.48
CA TRP A 153 -18.40 -0.01 19.14
C TRP A 153 -19.01 1.40 19.22
N VAL A 154 -18.19 2.46 19.22
CA VAL A 154 -18.64 3.86 19.30
C VAL A 154 -19.53 4.23 18.11
N ALA A 155 -19.29 3.61 16.95
CA ALA A 155 -20.09 3.84 15.74
C ALA A 155 -21.56 3.38 15.86
N TRP A 156 -21.89 2.53 16.84
CA TRP A 156 -23.24 2.01 17.07
C TRP A 156 -24.06 2.84 18.05
N VAL A 157 -23.42 3.76 18.78
CA VAL A 157 -24.05 4.56 19.84
C VAL A 157 -24.64 5.86 19.28
N ASP A 158 -23.92 6.53 18.38
CA ASP A 158 -24.32 7.80 17.81
C ASP A 158 -23.77 7.95 16.37
N PRO A 159 -24.63 8.13 15.34
CA PRO A 159 -24.19 8.29 13.95
C PRO A 159 -23.29 9.51 13.71
N GLY A 160 -23.52 10.62 14.43
CA GLY A 160 -22.69 11.82 14.33
C GLY A 160 -21.28 11.60 14.90
N VAL A 161 -21.19 10.92 16.05
CA VAL A 161 -19.90 10.50 16.60
C VAL A 161 -19.20 9.50 15.68
N ALA A 162 -19.93 8.56 15.08
CA ALA A 162 -19.40 7.61 14.11
C ALA A 162 -18.72 8.29 12.92
N ILE A 163 -19.36 9.32 12.35
CA ILE A 163 -18.81 10.11 11.24
C ILE A 163 -17.54 10.84 11.67
N ALA A 164 -17.56 11.50 12.83
CA ALA A 164 -16.40 12.24 13.35
C ALA A 164 -15.20 11.31 13.59
N VAL A 165 -15.42 10.17 14.26
CA VAL A 165 -14.37 9.17 14.54
C VAL A 165 -13.81 8.57 13.26
N THR A 166 -14.67 8.20 12.30
CA THR A 166 -14.23 7.63 11.01
C THR A 166 -13.41 8.64 10.22
N THR A 167 -13.84 9.90 10.17
CA THR A 167 -13.13 10.97 9.47
C THR A 167 -11.76 11.23 10.09
N LEU A 168 -11.69 11.36 11.42
CA LEU A 168 -10.42 11.56 12.14
C LEU A 168 -9.48 10.36 11.97
N SER A 169 -10.01 9.14 12.04
CA SER A 169 -9.23 7.91 11.82
C SER A 169 -8.69 7.83 10.39
N GLY A 170 -9.49 8.24 9.40
CA GLY A 170 -9.05 8.32 8.00
C GLY A 170 -7.92 9.33 7.80
N LEU A 171 -8.04 10.53 8.38
CA LEU A 171 -6.99 11.55 8.34
C LEU A 171 -5.71 11.10 9.04
N LEU A 172 -5.83 10.47 10.20
CA LEU A 172 -4.69 9.91 10.92
C LEU A 172 -4.03 8.79 10.12
N SER A 173 -4.80 7.88 9.54
CA SER A 173 -4.30 6.81 8.68
C SER A 173 -3.54 7.37 7.47
N LEU A 174 -4.05 8.44 6.85
CA LEU A 174 -3.36 9.13 5.75
C LEU A 174 -2.04 9.75 6.22
N ALA A 175 -2.02 10.43 7.36
CA ALA A 175 -0.83 11.04 7.92
C ALA A 175 0.25 9.99 8.28
N VAL A 176 -0.18 8.88 8.89
CA VAL A 176 0.69 7.75 9.23
C VAL A 176 1.26 7.09 7.98
N THR A 177 0.43 6.86 6.96
CA THR A 177 0.87 6.32 5.66
C THR A 177 1.90 7.23 4.99
N ALA A 178 1.63 8.54 4.97
CA ALA A 178 2.57 9.52 4.45
C ALA A 178 3.89 9.55 5.24
N ALA A 179 3.84 9.41 6.57
CA ALA A 179 5.03 9.34 7.40
C ALA A 179 5.87 8.08 7.12
N VAL A 180 5.24 6.90 7.04
CA VAL A 180 5.91 5.63 6.68
C VAL A 180 6.60 5.77 5.32
N GLY A 181 5.89 6.32 4.33
CA GLY A 181 6.46 6.61 3.02
C GLY A 181 7.65 7.56 3.10
N ALA A 182 7.48 8.71 3.75
CA ALA A 182 8.54 9.73 3.88
C ALA A 182 9.81 9.16 4.52
N PHE A 183 9.69 8.48 5.66
CA PHE A 183 10.84 7.92 6.37
C PHE A 183 11.52 6.79 5.60
N THR A 184 10.74 5.92 4.95
CA THR A 184 11.31 4.81 4.17
C THR A 184 12.10 5.34 2.97
N TRP A 185 11.57 6.32 2.23
CA TRP A 185 12.27 6.93 1.11
C TRP A 185 13.51 7.69 1.55
N TRP A 186 13.41 8.46 2.63
CA TRP A 186 14.56 9.16 3.20
C TRP A 186 15.67 8.18 3.61
N TRP A 187 15.30 7.07 4.25
CA TRP A 187 16.24 6.03 4.67
C TRP A 187 16.93 5.40 3.45
N MET A 188 16.18 5.02 2.42
CA MET A 188 16.76 4.41 1.22
C MET A 188 17.60 5.40 0.39
N ALA A 189 17.21 6.67 0.33
CA ALA A 189 18.05 7.72 -0.26
C ALA A 189 19.38 7.86 0.48
N HIS A 190 19.39 7.67 1.81
CA HIS A 190 20.61 7.66 2.61
C HIS A 190 21.48 6.43 2.34
N VAL A 191 20.88 5.25 2.15
CA VAL A 191 21.60 4.01 1.81
C VAL A 191 22.26 4.11 0.43
N PHE A 192 21.55 4.65 -0.56
CA PHE A 192 22.01 4.77 -1.96
C PHE A 192 22.78 6.06 -2.28
N ARG A 193 23.19 6.83 -1.27
CA ARG A 193 24.02 8.02 -1.47
C ARG A 193 25.31 7.69 -2.23
N ALA A 194 25.76 8.63 -3.08
CA ALA A 194 26.97 8.47 -3.88
C ALA A 194 28.21 8.24 -2.99
N SER A 195 29.20 7.52 -3.51
CA SER A 195 30.52 7.44 -2.90
C SER A 195 31.26 8.76 -3.12
N ALA A 196 32.13 9.19 -2.19
CA ALA A 196 32.87 10.45 -2.33
C ALA A 196 33.93 10.48 -3.45
N ALA A 197 34.04 9.41 -4.22
CA ALA A 197 34.97 9.30 -5.33
C ALA A 197 34.17 8.93 -6.57
N ASP A 198 33.89 9.95 -7.39
CA ASP A 198 33.78 9.97 -8.85
C ASP A 198 33.90 11.42 -9.31
#